data_AF-A0A537YGZ2-F1
#
_entry.id   AF-A0A537YGZ2-F1
#
_cell.length_a   1.000
_cell.length_b   1.000
_cell.length_c   1.000
_cell.angle_alpha   90.00
_cell.angle_beta   90.00
_cell.angle_gamma   90.00
#
_symmetry.space_group_name_H-M   'P 1'
#
loop_
_entity.id
_entity.type
_entity.pdbx_description
1 polymer ?
#
loop_
_entity_poly.entity_id
_entity_poly.type
_entity_poly.pdbx_seq_one_letter_code
_entity_poly.pdbx_strand_id
1 'polypeptide(L)' 'MKVLSVVGNRPQFIKSAPLSIGLREAGIDEVVLHTGQHYDPELSQVFFDELGLEEPDYR' A
#
# COMPACT_ATOMS: atom_id res chain seq x y z
N MET A 1 -9.38 -16.01 2.14
CA MET A 1 -7.92 -16.00 1.95
C MET A 1 -7.42 -14.66 2.45
N LYS A 2 -6.25 -14.62 3.09
CA LYS A 2 -5.67 -13.36 3.60
C LYS A 2 -4.30 -13.15 2.96
N VAL A 3 -4.04 -11.94 2.48
CA VAL A 3 -2.79 -11.56 1.78
C VAL A 3 -2.07 -10.50 2.61
N LEU A 4 -0.75 -10.65 2.76
CA LEU A 4 0.11 -9.64 3.37
C LEU A 4 1.01 -9.03 2.28
N SER A 5 0.82 -7.76 2.00
CA SER A 5 1.62 -6.98 1.06
C SER A 5 2.70 -6.20 1.81
N VAL A 6 3.96 -6.59 1.61
CA VAL A 6 5.11 -5.94 2.24
C VAL A 6 5.78 -4.97 1.27
N VAL A 7 5.81 -3.70 1.65
CA VAL A 7 6.31 -2.58 0.83
C VAL A 7 7.27 -1.71 1.65
N GLY A 8 8.14 -0.95 0.97
CA GLY A 8 9.21 -0.20 1.63
C GLY A 8 9.83 0.91 0.82
N ASN A 9 9.51 1.10 -0.45
CA ASN A 9 9.99 2.27 -1.18
C ASN A 9 8.91 2.79 -2.13
N ARG A 10 9.02 4.07 -2.51
CA ARG A 10 8.04 4.74 -3.36
C ARG A 10 7.68 3.96 -4.64
N PRO A 11 8.63 3.38 -5.42
CA PRO A 11 8.28 2.53 -6.57
C PRO A 11 7.43 1.30 -6.24
N GLN A 12 7.54 0.75 -5.03
CA GLN A 12 6.73 -0.40 -4.61
C GLN A 12 5.27 0.01 -4.36
N PHE A 13 5.00 1.16 -3.73
CA PHE A 13 3.63 1.67 -3.54
C PHE A 13 2.90 1.88 -4.87
N ILE A 14 3.57 2.54 -5.82
CA ILE A 14 2.99 2.80 -7.15
C ILE A 14 2.65 1.49 -7.86
N LYS A 15 3.48 0.45 -7.71
CA LYS A 15 3.27 -0.85 -8.35
C LYS A 15 2.30 -1.75 -7.60
N SER A 16 2.18 -1.62 -6.28
CA SER A 16 1.23 -2.39 -5.47
C SER A 16 -0.19 -1.87 -5.61
N ALA A 17 -0.36 -0.58 -5.92
CA ALA A 17 -1.67 0.06 -6.08
C ALA A 17 -2.69 -0.74 -6.93
N PRO A 18 -2.40 -1.14 -8.18
CA PRO A 18 -3.35 -1.92 -8.98
C PRO A 18 -3.63 -3.32 -8.42
N LEU A 19 -2.67 -3.92 -7.69
CA LEU A 19 -2.88 -5.20 -7.02
C LEU A 19 -3.87 -5.06 -5.86
N SER A 20 -3.68 -4.05 -5.01
CA SER A 20 -4.57 -3.78 -3.87
C SER A 20 -6.01 -3.51 -4.32
N ILE A 21 -6.18 -2.76 -5.42
CA ILE A 21 -7.51 -2.56 -6.03
C ILE A 21 -8.12 -3.90 -6.46
N GLY A 22 -7.37 -4.73 -7.20
CA GLY A 22 -7.87 -6.02 -7.66
C GLY A 22 -8.19 -7.01 -6.53
N LEU A 23 -7.39 -7.01 -5.45
CA LEU A 23 -7.66 -7.83 -4.27
C LEU A 23 -8.95 -7.41 -3.57
N ARG A 24 -9.17 -6.09 -3.41
CA ARG A 24 -10.39 -5.54 -2.84
C ARG A 24 -11.63 -5.84 -3.69
N GLU A 25 -11.55 -5.69 -5.01
CA GLU A 25 -12.65 -6.04 -5.94
C GLU A 25 -12.98 -7.55 -5.89
N ALA A 26 -11.98 -8.40 -5.67
CA ALA A 26 -12.16 -9.83 -5.49
C ALA A 26 -12.67 -10.23 -4.08
N GLY A 27 -12.87 -9.28 -3.16
CA GLY A 27 -13.28 -9.54 -1.78
C GLY A 27 -12.21 -10.27 -0.95
N ILE A 28 -10.93 -10.11 -1.30
CA ILE A 28 -9.81 -10.68 -0.56
C ILE A 28 -9.33 -9.68 0.49
N ASP A 29 -9.17 -10.16 1.73
CA ASP A 29 -8.62 -9.38 2.85
C ASP A 29 -7.11 -9.19 2.65
N GLU A 30 -6.70 -7.95 2.34
CA GLU A 30 -5.31 -7.53 2.23
C GLU A 30 -4.89 -6.76 3.47
N VAL A 31 -3.71 -7.08 3.99
CA VAL A 31 -3.01 -6.27 5.00
C VAL A 31 -1.76 -5.68 4.35
N VAL A 32 -1.55 -4.38 4.49
CA VAL A 32 -0.36 -3.71 3.94
C VAL A 32 0.62 -3.35 5.07
N LEU A 33 1.85 -3.84 4.97
CA LEU A 33 2.94 -3.54 5.89
C LEU A 33 4.01 -2.68 5.21
N HIS A 34 4.26 -1.51 5.79
CA HIS A 34 5.31 -0.59 5.33
C HIS A 34 6.59 -0.77 6.18
N THR A 35 7.64 -1.38 5.61
CA THR A 35 8.92 -1.71 6.31
C THR A 35 9.72 -0.53 6.88
N GLY A 36 9.39 0.70 6.50
CA GLY A 36 10.00 1.94 7.03
C GLY A 36 11.19 2.44 6.21
N GLN A 37 11.54 1.76 5.10
CA GLN A 37 12.49 2.30 4.14
C GLN A 37 11.92 3.59 3.49
N HIS A 38 12.75 4.63 3.33
CA HIS A 38 12.39 5.93 2.72
C HIS A 38 11.19 6.69 3.32
N TYR A 39 11.11 6.82 4.65
CA TYR A 39 10.06 7.61 5.29
C TYR A 39 10.26 9.12 5.08
N ASP A 40 9.65 9.66 4.03
CA ASP A 40 9.22 11.05 3.98
C ASP A 40 7.67 11.07 4.06
N PRO A 41 7.10 11.40 5.23
CA PRO A 41 5.66 11.32 5.46
C PRO A 41 4.85 12.26 4.56
N GLU A 42 5.39 13.43 4.21
CA GLU A 42 4.69 14.34 3.28
C GLU A 42 4.63 13.74 1.88
N LEU A 43 5.70 13.07 1.45
CA LEU A 43 5.76 12.48 0.13
C LEU A 43 4.88 11.23 0.01
N SER A 44 4.82 10.40 1.05
CA SER A 44 4.01 9.17 1.05
C SER A 44 2.51 9.44 1.08
N GLN A 45 2.04 10.44 1.84
CA GLN A 45 0.61 10.76 1.95
C GLN A 45 0.00 11.11 0.59
N VAL A 46 0.69 11.95 -0.19
CA VAL A 46 0.25 12.37 -1.52
C VAL A 46 -0.03 11.17 -2.43
N PHE A 47 0.74 10.08 -2.32
CA PHE A 47 0.49 8.89 -3.15
C PHE A 47 -0.76 8.12 -2.73
N PHE A 48 -1.02 7.98 -1.42
CA PHE A 48 -2.23 7.30 -0.98
C PHE A 48 -3.47 8.08 -1.41
N ASP A 49 -3.44 9.39 -1.27
CA ASP A 49 -4.52 10.29 -1.69
C ASP A 49 -4.72 10.27 -3.22
N GLU A 50 -3.65 10.40 -4.01
CA GLU A 50 -3.73 10.41 -5.48
C GLU A 50 -4.11 9.05 -6.08
N LEU A 51 -3.71 7.95 -5.45
CA LEU A 51 -3.97 6.58 -5.94
C LEU A 51 -5.25 5.97 -5.36
N GLY A 52 -5.94 6.66 -4.45
CA GLY A 52 -7.13 6.13 -3.78
C GLY A 52 -6.84 4.87 -2.95
N LEU A 53 -5.65 4.82 -2.35
CA LEU A 53 -5.20 3.70 -1.51
C LEU A 53 -5.41 4.03 -0.04
N GLU A 54 -5.63 2.99 0.76
CA GLU A 54 -5.67 3.11 2.22
C GLU A 54 -4.25 3.17 2.79
N GLU A 55 -4.08 3.82 3.94
CA GLU A 55 -2.81 3.82 4.66
C GLU A 55 -2.42 2.40 5.13
N PRO A 56 -1.12 2.10 5.28
CA PRO A 56 -0.67 0.79 5.75
C PRO A 56 -1.19 0.49 7.16
N ASP A 57 -1.65 -0.74 7.38
CA ASP A 57 -2.14 -1.22 8.67
C ASP A 57 -1.05 -1.25 9.75
N TYR A 58 0.21 -1.48 9.33
CA TYR A 58 1.36 -1.62 10.22
C TYR A 58 2.62 -0.96 9.63
N ARG A 59 3.50 -0.48 10.52
CA ARG A 59 4.83 0.04 10.23
C ARG A 59 5.90 -0.84 10.87
#